data_AF-K0VE96-F1
#
_entry.id   AF-K0VE96-F1
#
_cell.length_a   1.000
_cell.length_b   1.000
_cell.length_c   1.000
_cell.angle_alpha   90.00
_cell.angle_beta   90.00
_cell.angle_gamma   90.00
#
_symmetry.space_group_name_H-M   'P 1'
#
loop_
_entity.id
_entity.type
_entity.pdbx_description
1 polymer ?
#
loop_
_entity_poly.entity_id
_entity_poly.type
_entity_poly.pdbx_seq_one_letter_code
_entity_poly.pdbx_strand_id
1 'polypeptide(L)'
;MQIVKELDAVQVETAYHSPRRVVILRREDGWYSYGEQYYFVSECDGEVIAEGWHTLQADGIYATSELAEEEGRAAFAKWYGRAG
;
A
#
# COMPACT_ATOMS: atom_id res chain seq x y z
N MET A 1 -3.12 -12.84 6.19
CA MET A 1 -3.65 -11.45 6.23
C MET A 1 -4.50 -11.20 5.00
N GLN A 2 -5.59 -10.46 5.13
CA GLN A 2 -6.53 -10.16 4.03
C GLN A 2 -6.64 -8.65 3.80
N ILE A 3 -6.56 -8.19 2.55
CA ILE A 3 -6.87 -6.79 2.21
C ILE A 3 -8.38 -6.59 2.35
N VAL A 4 -8.78 -5.62 3.19
CA VAL A 4 -10.19 -5.23 3.40
C VAL A 4 -10.52 -3.88 2.80
N LYS A 5 -9.52 -3.05 2.51
CA LYS A 5 -9.68 -1.77 1.83
C LYS A 5 -8.42 -1.41 1.07
N GLU A 6 -8.60 -0.88 -0.13
CA GLU A 6 -7.54 -0.29 -0.95
C GLU A 6 -7.78 1.22 -1.00
N LEU A 7 -6.75 2.02 -0.73
CA LEU A 7 -6.81 3.46 -0.91
C LEU A 7 -6.32 3.82 -2.31
N ASP A 8 -6.61 5.05 -2.73
CA ASP A 8 -6.22 5.54 -4.05
C ASP A 8 -4.69 5.52 -4.22
N ALA A 9 -4.27 5.14 -5.41
CA ALA A 9 -2.86 5.15 -5.78
C ALA A 9 -2.41 6.57 -6.12
N VAL A 10 -1.21 6.90 -5.66
CA VAL A 10 -0.53 8.16 -5.91
C VAL A 10 0.73 7.89 -6.70
N GLN A 11 0.95 8.69 -7.74
CA GLN A 11 2.21 8.71 -8.45
C GLN A 11 3.27 9.37 -7.57
N VAL A 12 4.33 8.65 -7.21
CA VAL A 12 5.39 9.17 -6.33
C VAL A 12 6.66 9.47 -7.11
N GLU A 13 7.32 10.58 -6.79
CA GLU A 13 8.61 10.99 -7.36
C GLU A 13 9.78 10.24 -6.70
N THR A 14 9.73 8.91 -6.69
CA THR A 14 10.85 8.07 -6.24
C THR A 14 11.67 7.58 -7.44
N ALA A 15 12.89 7.12 -7.21
CA ALA A 15 13.82 6.67 -8.26
C ALA A 15 13.26 5.61 -9.23
N TYR A 16 12.16 4.93 -8.87
CA TYR A 16 11.50 3.93 -9.70
C TYR A 16 10.14 4.37 -10.25
N HIS A 17 9.66 5.58 -9.92
CA HIS A 17 8.38 6.16 -10.35
C HIS A 17 7.19 5.18 -10.35
N SER A 18 7.19 4.18 -9.48
CA SER A 18 6.09 3.23 -9.36
C SER A 18 4.94 3.88 -8.58
N PRO A 19 3.70 3.86 -9.10
CA PRO A 19 2.53 4.20 -8.32
C PRO A 19 2.55 3.49 -6.95
N ARG A 20 2.15 4.19 -5.90
CA ARG A 20 2.04 3.62 -4.55
C ARG A 20 0.68 3.86 -3.95
N ARG A 21 0.22 2.93 -3.11
CA ARG A 21 -1.03 3.06 -2.38
C ARG A 21 -0.92 2.48 -0.98
N VAL A 22 -1.85 2.83 -0.12
CA VAL A 22 -2.04 2.19 1.18
C VAL A 22 -3.16 1.17 1.06
N VAL A 23 -3.01 0.03 1.72
CA VAL A 23 -4.05 -0.98 1.90
C VAL A 23 -4.29 -1.23 3.38
N ILE A 24 -5.54 -1.48 3.74
CA ILE A 24 -5.93 -1.89 5.09
C ILE A 24 -6.06 -3.39 5.13
N LEU A 25 -5.42 -3.99 6.11
CA LEU A 25 -5.24 -5.43 6.24
C LEU A 25 -5.94 -5.91 7.51
N ARG A 26 -6.79 -6.93 7.37
CA ARG A 26 -7.32 -7.70 8.50
C ARG A 26 -6.40 -8.88 8.77
N ARG A 27 -5.99 -8.98 10.02
CA ARG A 27 -5.17 -10.06 10.55
C ARG A 27 -6.05 -11.23 11.00
N GLU A 28 -5.46 -12.41 11.12
CA GLU A 28 -6.16 -13.62 11.55
C GLU A 28 -6.63 -13.53 13.02
N ASP A 29 -5.93 -12.73 13.82
CA ASP A 29 -6.27 -12.42 15.21
C ASP A 29 -7.42 -11.41 15.35
N GLY A 30 -8.01 -10.94 14.24
CA GLY A 30 -9.13 -10.02 14.21
C GLY A 30 -8.76 -8.53 14.28
N TRP A 31 -7.48 -8.20 14.49
CA TRP A 31 -6.99 -6.83 14.48
C TRP A 31 -6.71 -6.33 13.05
N TYR A 32 -6.54 -5.03 12.93
CA TYR A 32 -6.24 -4.34 11.68
C TYR A 32 -4.81 -3.81 11.65
N SER A 33 -4.26 -3.69 10.46
CA SER A 33 -2.94 -3.11 10.16
C SER A 33 -3.04 -2.37 8.84
N TYR A 34 -2.09 -1.49 8.54
CA TYR A 34 -1.96 -0.91 7.21
C TYR A 34 -0.71 -1.46 6.52
N GLY A 35 -0.71 -1.49 5.20
CA GLY A 35 0.43 -1.86 4.39
C GLY A 35 0.58 -0.90 3.23
N GLU A 36 1.82 -0.62 2.85
CA GLU A 36 2.09 0.10 1.61
C GLU A 36 2.22 -0.90 0.46
N GLN A 37 1.64 -0.57 -0.69
CA GLN A 37 1.88 -1.29 -1.94
C GLN A 37 2.56 -0.40 -2.96
N TYR A 38 3.46 -0.98 -3.74
CA TYR A 38 3.97 -0.37 -4.97
C TYR A 38 3.53 -1.19 -6.18
N TYR A 39 3.29 -0.51 -7.29
CA TYR A 39 3.02 -1.15 -8.56
C TYR A 39 4.33 -1.56 -9.23
N PHE A 40 4.41 -2.79 -9.72
CA PHE A 40 5.56 -3.28 -10.47
C PHE A 40 5.13 -3.70 -11.87
N VAL A 41 6.05 -3.52 -12.82
CA VAL A 41 6.00 -4.08 -14.17
C VAL A 41 7.35 -4.77 -14.38
N SER A 42 7.31 -6.03 -14.77
CA SER A 42 8.48 -6.82 -15.13
C SER A 42 8.42 -7.10 -16.62
N GLU A 43 9.46 -6.69 -17.33
CA GLU A 43 9.59 -6.86 -18.77
C GLU A 43 10.72 -7.84 -19.09
N CYS A 44 10.54 -8.64 -20.14
CA CYS A 44 11.55 -9.49 -20.73
C CYS A 44 11.48 -9.32 -22.24
N ASP A 45 12.59 -8.93 -22.87
CA ASP A 45 12.68 -8.66 -24.32
C ASP A 45 11.61 -7.67 -24.85
N GLY A 46 11.22 -6.69 -24.01
CA GLY A 46 10.21 -5.68 -24.34
C GLY A 46 8.76 -6.15 -24.19
N GLU A 47 8.54 -7.38 -23.71
CA GLU A 47 7.21 -7.92 -23.38
C GLU A 47 6.99 -7.89 -21.86
N VAL A 48 5.83 -7.41 -21.43
CA VAL A 48 5.42 -7.46 -20.02
C VAL A 48 5.10 -8.92 -19.66
N ILE A 49 5.93 -9.51 -18.81
CA ILE A 49 5.77 -10.90 -18.34
C ILE A 49 5.06 -11.00 -16.99
N ALA A 50 5.06 -9.91 -16.21
CA ALA A 50 4.33 -9.81 -14.96
C ALA A 50 4.08 -8.35 -14.60
N GLU A 51 2.91 -8.06 -14.05
CA GLU A 51 2.61 -6.77 -13.46
C GLU A 51 1.66 -6.94 -12.27
N GLY A 52 1.65 -5.97 -11.36
CA GLY A 52 0.70 -5.95 -10.27
C GLY A 52 1.14 -5.15 -9.07
N TRP A 53 0.42 -5.35 -7.97
CA TRP A 53 0.70 -4.70 -6.70
C TRP A 53 1.49 -5.63 -5.79
N HIS A 54 2.60 -5.13 -5.26
CA HIS A 54 3.36 -5.83 -4.25
C HIS A 54 3.17 -5.16 -2.89
N THR A 55 2.76 -5.92 -1.88
CA THR A 55 2.58 -5.44 -0.51
C THR A 55 3.88 -5.49 0.26
N LEU A 56 4.34 -4.33 0.73
CA LEU A 56 5.43 -4.22 1.70
C LEU A 56 4.98 -4.75 3.07
N GLN A 57 5.93 -4.82 4.00
CA GLN A 57 5.63 -5.25 5.37
C GLN A 57 4.53 -4.38 5.99
N ALA A 58 3.49 -5.05 6.51
CA ALA A 58 2.40 -4.40 7.22
C ALA A 58 2.88 -3.81 8.55
N ASP A 59 2.28 -2.69 8.95
CA ASP A 59 2.59 -1.98 10.19
C ASP A 59 1.32 -1.72 11.04
N GLY A 60 1.54 -1.67 12.35
CA GLY A 60 0.55 -1.39 13.37
C GLY A 60 -0.39 -2.55 13.73
N ILE A 61 -1.08 -2.36 14.87
CA ILE A 61 -2.14 -3.25 15.38
C ILE A 61 -3.26 -2.36 15.89
N TYR A 62 -4.39 -2.34 15.19
CA TYR A 62 -5.49 -1.40 15.41
C TYR A 62 -6.81 -2.13 15.61
N ALA A 63 -7.64 -1.60 16.52
CA ALA A 63 -8.92 -2.22 16.86
C ALA A 63 -9.93 -2.20 15.72
N THR A 64 -9.84 -1.21 14.82
CA THR A 64 -10.76 -1.04 13.70
C THR A 64 -10.03 -0.71 12.41
N SER A 65 -10.71 -0.90 11.28
CA SER A 65 -10.20 -0.55 9.95
C SER A 65 -9.98 0.96 9.79
N GLU A 66 -10.82 1.77 10.41
CA GLU A 66 -10.76 3.24 10.32
C GLU A 66 -9.50 3.78 10.99
N LEU A 67 -9.14 3.26 12.17
CA LEU A 67 -7.90 3.62 12.86
C LEU A 67 -6.67 3.24 12.04
N ALA A 68 -6.67 2.04 11.46
CA ALA A 68 -5.59 1.61 10.57
C ALA A 68 -5.49 2.50 9.32
N GLU A 69 -6.61 2.98 8.78
CA GLU A 69 -6.63 3.88 7.64
C GLU A 69 -6.10 5.27 7.97
N GLU A 70 -6.53 5.87 9.08
CA GLU A 70 -6.04 7.18 9.51
C GLU A 70 -4.52 7.16 9.68
N GLU A 71 -4.00 6.15 10.38
CA GLU A 71 -2.56 5.97 10.59
C GLU A 71 -1.82 5.66 9.28
N GLY A 72 -2.37 4.80 8.43
CA GLY A 72 -1.79 4.49 7.13
C GLY A 72 -1.70 5.72 6.22
N ARG A 73 -2.75 6.55 6.17
CA ARG A 73 -2.74 7.83 5.43
C ARG A 73 -1.72 8.80 6.01
N ALA A 74 -1.63 8.92 7.32
CA ALA A 74 -0.67 9.80 7.99
C ALA A 74 0.78 9.36 7.72
N ALA A 75 1.06 8.06 7.85
CA ALA A 75 2.37 7.48 7.57
C ALA A 75 2.77 7.68 6.10
N PHE A 76 1.87 7.39 5.16
CA PHE A 76 2.12 7.58 3.73
C PHE A 76 2.37 9.04 3.37
N ALA A 77 1.57 9.96 3.94
CA ALA A 77 1.72 11.40 3.68
C ALA A 77 3.05 11.97 4.18
N LYS A 78 3.62 11.39 5.25
CA LYS A 78 4.94 11.77 5.75
C LYS A 78 6.07 11.46 4.75
N TRP A 79 5.93 10.38 3.99
CA TRP A 79 6.96 9.91 3.05
C TRP A 79 6.78 10.48 1.64
N TYR A 80 5.54 10.66 1.18
CA TYR A 80 5.25 10.99 -0.22
C TYR A 80 4.39 12.24 -0.42
N GLY A 81 3.98 12.92 0.66
CA GLY A 81 3.02 14.03 0.58
C GLY A 81 1.57 13.54 0.58
N ARG A 82 0.63 14.49 0.70
CA ARG A 82 -0.80 14.17 0.91
C ARG A 82 -1.37 13.49 -0.34
N ALA A 83 -1.84 12.25 -0.20
CA ALA A 83 -2.74 11.64 -1.18
C ALA A 83 -4.03 12.48 -1.20
N GLY A 84 -4.28 13.16 -2.33
CA GLY A 84 -5.43 14.05 -2.53
C GLY A 84 -6.75 13.30 -2.59
#